data_AF-A0A9N9D0P8-F1
#
_entry.id   AF-A0A9N9D0P8-F1
#
_cell.length_a   1.000
_cell.length_b   1.000
_cell.length_c   1.000
_cell.angle_alpha   90.00
_cell.angle_beta   90.00
_cell.angle_gamma   90.00
#
_symmetry.space_group_name_H-M   'P 1'
#
loop_
_entity.id
_entity.type
_entity.pdbx_description
1 polymer ?
#
loop_
_entity_poly.entity_id
_entity_poly.type
_entity_poly.pdbx_seq_one_letter_code
_entity_poly.pdbx_strand_id
1 'polypeptide(L)'
;IDMDFEKCISDFLNDTALHDWSMNCLRYLERRVLFSSGSKNDIIDAFKRSLEKSGKSSVMYANAKEKAIKLSKNAEEIFRRKKFLTFLVKLTESGKLDTMVGKSLEMSIWQRLRFRRRQLQI
;
A
#
# COMPACT_ATOMS: atom_id res chain seq x y z
N ILE A 1 -2.16 0.61 13.95
CA ILE A 1 -1.66 -0.42 13.02
C ILE A 1 -0.63 0.30 12.18
N ASP A 2 0.65 0.09 12.47
CA ASP A 2 1.73 0.62 11.63
C ASP A 2 1.65 -0.10 10.28
N MET A 3 1.44 0.64 9.20
CA MET A 3 1.25 0.03 7.89
C MET A 3 2.61 -0.20 7.25
N ASP A 4 2.97 -1.48 7.13
CA ASP A 4 4.30 -1.89 6.66
C ASP A 4 4.37 -1.83 5.13
N PHE A 5 4.37 -0.60 4.60
CA PHE A 5 4.47 -0.31 3.17
C PHE A 5 5.74 -0.90 2.56
N GLU A 6 6.84 -0.88 3.32
CA GLU A 6 8.13 -1.39 2.87
C GLU A 6 8.06 -2.90 2.58
N LYS A 7 7.43 -3.67 3.48
CA LYS A 7 7.21 -5.10 3.27
C LYS A 7 6.34 -5.37 2.03
N CYS A 8 5.21 -4.65 1.89
CA CYS A 8 4.31 -4.87 0.76
C CYS A 8 4.91 -4.50 -0.59
N ILE A 9 5.76 -3.47 -0.61
CA ILE A 9 6.49 -3.08 -1.82
C ILE A 9 7.61 -4.08 -2.11
N SER A 10 8.30 -4.58 -1.10
CA SER A 10 9.29 -5.65 -1.28
C SER A 10 8.65 -6.91 -1.88
N ASP A 11 7.48 -7.31 -1.38
CA ASP A 11 6.71 -8.42 -1.93
C ASP A 11 6.30 -8.13 -3.38
N PHE A 12 5.84 -6.91 -3.68
CA PHE A 12 5.53 -6.50 -5.06
C PHE A 12 6.72 -6.66 -6.00
N LEU A 13 7.92 -6.23 -5.60
CA LEU A 13 9.12 -6.31 -6.44
C LEU A 13 9.56 -7.76 -6.69
N ASN A 14 9.26 -8.67 -5.76
CA ASN A 14 9.54 -10.10 -5.92
C ASN A 14 8.46 -10.83 -6.73
N ASP A 15 7.18 -10.48 -6.53
CA ASP A 15 6.03 -11.17 -7.13
C ASP A 15 5.70 -10.68 -8.56
N THR A 16 6.18 -9.50 -8.96
CA THR A 16 5.80 -8.89 -10.25
C THR A 16 6.96 -8.80 -11.22
N ALA A 17 6.63 -9.02 -12.50
CA ALA A 17 7.57 -8.91 -13.59
C ALA A 17 8.17 -7.49 -13.64
N LEU A 18 9.45 -7.42 -13.98
CA LEU A 18 10.20 -6.16 -14.10
C LEU A 18 9.49 -5.08 -14.90
N HIS A 19 8.74 -5.45 -15.95
CA HIS A 19 7.98 -4.50 -16.77
C HIS A 19 6.93 -3.70 -15.97
N ASP A 20 6.36 -4.32 -14.94
CA ASP A 20 5.20 -3.82 -14.22
C ASP A 20 5.51 -2.95 -13.01
N TRP A 21 6.79 -2.83 -12.64
CA TRP A 21 7.22 -2.14 -11.42
C TRP A 21 6.82 -0.66 -11.32
N SER A 22 6.50 0.00 -12.43
CA SER A 22 6.18 1.44 -12.45
C SER A 22 4.73 1.77 -12.06
N MET A 23 3.73 1.26 -12.80
CA MET A 23 2.32 1.64 -12.59
C MET A 23 1.52 0.64 -11.74
N ASN A 24 1.98 -0.61 -11.62
CA ASN A 24 1.20 -1.64 -10.94
C ASN A 24 1.43 -1.67 -9.43
N CYS A 25 2.40 -0.92 -8.91
CA CYS A 25 2.69 -0.85 -7.47
C CYS A 25 1.46 -0.40 -6.67
N LEU A 26 0.79 0.69 -7.08
CA LEU A 26 -0.40 1.16 -6.36
C LEU A 26 -1.58 0.20 -6.44
N ARG A 27 -1.76 -0.48 -7.59
CA ARG A 27 -2.81 -1.48 -7.74
C ARG A 27 -2.55 -2.71 -6.88
N TYR A 28 -1.28 -3.07 -6.70
CA TYR A 28 -0.87 -4.14 -5.80
C TYR A 28 -1.07 -3.74 -4.33
N LEU A 29 -0.70 -2.51 -3.98
CA LEU A 29 -0.94 -1.95 -2.65
C LEU A 29 -2.42 -1.85 -2.33
N GLU A 30 -3.28 -1.40 -3.26
CA GLU A 30 -4.74 -1.29 -3.03
C GLU A 30 -5.35 -2.63 -2.57
N ARG A 31 -4.83 -3.75 -3.07
CA ARG A 31 -5.33 -5.09 -2.73
C ARG A 31 -4.84 -5.60 -1.38
N ARG A 32 -3.76 -5.03 -0.84
CA ARG A 32 -3.06 -5.58 0.34
C ARG A 32 -3.02 -4.65 1.54
N VAL A 33 -3.07 -3.33 1.32
CA VAL A 33 -2.87 -2.31 2.36
C VAL A 33 -3.90 -1.22 2.17
N LEU A 34 -4.55 -0.80 3.26
CA LEU A 34 -5.39 0.38 3.26
C LEU A 34 -4.47 1.61 3.24
N PHE A 35 -4.69 2.61 2.42
CA PHE A 35 -3.89 3.85 2.55
C PHE A 35 -4.72 5.05 2.16
N SER A 36 -4.41 6.19 2.78
CA SER A 36 -5.11 7.45 2.56
C SER A 36 -4.29 8.36 1.62
N SER A 37 -4.90 9.43 1.14
CA SER A 37 -4.18 10.49 0.39
C SER A 37 -3.05 11.12 1.22
N GLY A 38 -3.15 11.12 2.55
CA GLY A 38 -2.10 11.56 3.47
C GLY A 38 -0.87 10.65 3.49
N SER A 39 -1.06 9.35 3.21
CA SER A 39 0.03 8.35 3.16
C SER A 39 0.82 8.37 1.85
N LYS A 40 0.54 9.33 0.96
CA LYS A 40 1.19 9.43 -0.35
C LYS A 40 2.71 9.54 -0.25
N ASN A 41 3.20 10.43 0.62
CA ASN A 41 4.63 10.64 0.77
C ASN A 41 5.31 9.41 1.39
N ASP A 42 4.65 8.76 2.35
CA ASP A 42 5.14 7.52 2.98
C ASP A 42 5.27 6.39 1.96
N ILE A 43 4.30 6.25 1.05
CA ILE A 43 4.36 5.24 -0.02
C ILE A 43 5.49 5.55 -1.00
N ILE A 44 5.68 6.83 -1.37
CA ILE A 44 6.77 7.23 -2.28
C ILE A 44 8.13 6.95 -1.63
N ASP A 45 8.29 7.29 -0.35
CA ASP A 45 9.53 7.06 0.39
C ASP A 45 9.81 5.58 0.59
N ALA A 46 8.80 4.79 0.97
CA ALA A 46 8.92 3.34 1.05
C ALA A 46 9.28 2.73 -0.32
N PHE A 47 8.64 3.21 -1.40
CA PHE A 47 8.92 2.75 -2.75
C PHE A 47 10.35 3.05 -3.20
N LYS A 48 10.85 4.27 -2.93
CA LYS A 48 12.24 4.65 -3.18
C LYS A 48 13.20 3.74 -2.40
N ARG A 49 12.97 3.57 -1.09
CA ARG A 49 13.84 2.76 -0.21
C ARG A 49 13.90 1.31 -0.66
N SER A 50 12.76 0.69 -0.97
CA SER A 50 12.72 -0.69 -1.46
C SER A 50 13.46 -0.84 -2.79
N LEU A 51 13.28 0.09 -3.74
CA LEU A 51 13.99 0.07 -5.01
C LEU A 51 15.51 0.31 -4.85
N GLU A 52 15.93 1.19 -3.95
CA GLU A 52 17.35 1.40 -3.66
C GLU A 52 17.99 0.16 -3.04
N LYS A 53 17.27 -0.53 -2.13
CA LYS A 53 17.70 -1.83 -1.59
C LYS A 53 17.82 -2.88 -2.70
N SER A 54 16.82 -2.96 -3.59
CA SER A 54 16.86 -3.87 -4.75
C SER A 54 18.02 -3.55 -5.71
N GLY A 55 18.30 -2.27 -5.95
CA GLY A 55 19.42 -1.83 -6.78
C GLY A 55 20.81 -2.16 -6.20
N LYS A 56 20.92 -2.21 -4.86
CA LYS A 56 22.15 -2.59 -4.13
C LYS A 56 22.26 -4.10 -3.88
N SER A 57 21.20 -4.88 -4.11
CA SER A 57 21.20 -6.32 -3.87
C SER A 57 22.22 -7.04 -4.74
N SER A 58 23.02 -7.93 -4.16
CA SER A 58 23.97 -8.77 -4.91
C SER A 58 23.28 -9.88 -5.70
N VAL A 59 22.07 -10.28 -5.30
CA VAL A 59 21.33 -11.45 -5.80
C VAL A 59 20.45 -11.14 -7.02
N MET A 60 20.13 -9.86 -7.25
CA MET A 60 19.30 -9.46 -8.40
C MET A 60 20.07 -9.46 -9.73
N TYR A 61 19.37 -9.76 -10.83
CA TYR A 61 19.90 -9.62 -12.19
C TYR A 61 20.28 -8.17 -12.52
N ALA A 62 21.33 -7.95 -13.32
CA ALA A 62 21.81 -6.62 -13.67
C ALA A 62 20.71 -5.69 -14.24
N ASN A 63 19.88 -6.21 -15.15
CA ASN A 63 18.76 -5.47 -15.74
C ASN A 63 17.70 -5.07 -14.69
N ALA A 64 17.52 -5.90 -13.64
CA ALA A 64 16.63 -5.61 -12.54
C ALA A 64 17.18 -4.47 -11.67
N LYS A 65 18.49 -4.48 -11.38
CA LYS A 65 19.15 -3.42 -10.62
C LYS A 65 19.10 -2.09 -11.35
N GLU A 66 19.43 -2.09 -12.63
CA GLU A 66 19.44 -0.88 -13.45
C GLU A 66 18.04 -0.27 -13.55
N LYS A 67 17.01 -1.13 -13.70
CA LYS A 67 15.62 -0.69 -13.66
C LYS A 67 15.21 -0.16 -12.28
N ALA A 68 15.63 -0.81 -11.19
CA ALA A 68 15.34 -0.36 -9.84
C ALA A 68 15.92 1.05 -9.59
N ILE A 69 17.18 1.28 -9.98
CA ILE A 69 17.85 2.57 -9.86
C ILE A 69 17.16 3.64 -10.71
N LYS A 70 16.74 3.30 -11.94
CA LYS A 70 16.01 4.24 -12.80
C LYS A 70 14.65 4.60 -12.21
N LEU A 71 13.94 3.62 -11.66
CA LEU A 71 12.64 3.84 -11.01
C LEU A 71 12.76 4.61 -9.70
N SER A 72 13.81 4.40 -8.89
CA SER A 72 13.98 5.14 -7.64
C SER A 72 14.26 6.62 -7.90
N LYS A 73 15.10 6.94 -8.90
CA LYS A 73 15.36 8.31 -9.35
C LYS A 73 14.09 9.00 -9.87
N ASN A 74 13.26 8.26 -10.61
CA ASN A 74 12.04 8.79 -11.23
C ASN A 74 10.78 8.59 -10.38
N ALA A 75 10.90 8.07 -9.15
CA ALA A 75 9.75 7.68 -8.33
C ALA A 75 8.81 8.86 -8.09
N GLU A 76 9.34 10.03 -7.76
CA GLU A 76 8.50 11.22 -7.59
C GLU A 76 7.76 11.61 -8.86
N GLU A 77 8.42 11.55 -10.02
CA GLU A 77 7.80 11.89 -11.30
C GLU A 77 6.68 10.88 -11.64
N ILE A 78 6.92 9.59 -11.43
CA ILE A 78 5.94 8.51 -11.64
C ILE A 78 4.69 8.76 -10.78
N PHE A 79 4.88 9.13 -9.51
CA PHE A 79 3.79 9.40 -8.58
C PHE A 79 3.17 10.80 -8.74
N ARG A 80 3.82 11.73 -9.45
CA ARG A 80 3.25 13.01 -9.89
C ARG A 80 2.43 12.89 -11.18
N ARG A 81 2.53 11.79 -11.94
CA ARG A 81 1.73 11.60 -13.16
C ARG A 81 0.24 11.70 -12.84
N LYS A 82 -0.49 12.40 -13.71
CA LYS A 82 -1.95 12.63 -13.57
C LYS A 82 -2.72 11.33 -13.32
N LYS A 83 -2.33 10.24 -13.97
CA LYS A 83 -2.92 8.89 -13.78
C LYS A 83 -2.79 8.36 -12.34
N PHE A 84 -1.68 8.63 -11.67
CA PHE A 84 -1.43 8.27 -10.27
C PHE A 84 -2.28 9.12 -9.32
N LEU A 85 -2.33 10.43 -9.55
CA LEU A 85 -3.17 11.34 -8.78
C LEU A 85 -4.65 10.99 -8.92
N THR A 86 -5.12 10.69 -10.14
CA THR A 86 -6.50 10.23 -10.39
C THR A 86 -6.79 8.91 -9.70
N PHE A 87 -5.83 7.98 -9.62
CA PHE A 87 -6.01 6.72 -8.90
C PHE A 87 -6.14 6.94 -7.39
N LEU A 88 -5.32 7.81 -6.80
CA LEU A 88 -5.41 8.18 -5.39
C LEU A 88 -6.73 8.90 -5.06
N VAL A 89 -7.17 9.83 -5.91
CA VAL A 89 -8.45 10.53 -5.75
C VAL A 89 -9.62 9.56 -5.83
N LYS A 90 -9.61 8.65 -6.83
CA LYS A 90 -10.62 7.60 -6.95
C LYS A 90 -10.65 6.66 -5.74
N LEU A 91 -9.50 6.35 -5.15
CA LEU A 91 -9.45 5.54 -3.93
C LEU A 91 -10.14 6.23 -2.76
N THR A 92 -9.88 7.52 -2.57
CA THR A 92 -10.58 8.33 -1.55
C THR A 92 -12.07 8.49 -1.83
N GLU A 93 -12.49 8.66 -3.09
CA GLU A 93 -13.90 8.81 -3.47
C GLU A 93 -14.67 7.48 -3.44
N SER A 94 -14.00 6.34 -3.67
CA SER A 94 -14.64 5.02 -3.77
C SER A 94 -15.19 4.48 -2.44
N GLY A 95 -15.04 5.19 -1.32
CA GLY A 95 -15.72 4.83 -0.06
C GLY A 95 -15.35 3.45 0.53
N LYS A 96 -14.30 2.77 0.04
CA LYS A 96 -13.72 1.61 0.74
C LYS A 96 -13.21 1.98 2.14
N LEU A 97 -12.94 3.27 2.36
CA LEU A 97 -12.57 3.84 3.66
C LEU A 97 -13.74 3.79 4.67
N ASP A 98 -14.95 4.20 4.27
CA ASP A 98 -16.13 4.21 5.15
C ASP A 98 -16.76 2.84 5.35
N THR A 99 -16.77 2.00 4.30
CA THR A 99 -17.50 0.73 4.35
C THR A 99 -16.84 -0.32 5.27
N MET A 100 -15.53 -0.21 5.54
CA MET A 100 -14.82 -1.13 6.44
C MET A 100 -14.63 -0.56 7.85
N VAL A 101 -14.51 0.76 8.03
CA VAL A 101 -14.53 1.38 9.37
C VAL A 101 -15.91 1.21 10.01
N GLY A 102 -16.99 1.35 9.24
CA GLY A 102 -18.34 1.01 9.68
C GLY A 102 -18.47 -0.44 10.14
N LYS A 103 -17.95 -1.41 9.37
CA LYS A 103 -17.99 -2.84 9.74
C LYS A 103 -17.12 -3.18 10.96
N SER A 104 -15.98 -2.51 11.14
CA SER A 104 -15.09 -2.71 12.30
C SER A 104 -15.66 -2.13 13.60
N LEU A 105 -16.29 -0.96 13.51
CA LEU A 105 -17.01 -0.34 14.63
C LEU A 105 -18.29 -1.11 14.97
N GLU A 106 -19.06 -1.56 13.97
CA GLU A 106 -20.23 -2.42 14.20
C GLU A 106 -19.83 -3.74 14.85
N MET A 107 -18.78 -4.43 14.38
CA MET A 107 -18.31 -5.65 15.04
C MET A 107 -17.88 -5.41 16.48
N SER A 108 -17.25 -4.27 16.79
CA SER A 108 -16.85 -3.91 18.15
C SER A 108 -18.06 -3.59 19.05
N ILE A 109 -19.09 -2.93 18.52
CA ILE A 109 -20.33 -2.62 19.25
C ILE A 109 -21.13 -3.91 19.50
N TRP A 110 -21.26 -4.79 18.51
CA TRP A 110 -21.93 -6.08 18.66
C TRP A 110 -21.21 -7.01 19.63
N GLN A 111 -19.86 -7.01 19.64
CA GLN A 111 -19.09 -7.76 20.65
C GLN A 111 -19.32 -7.22 22.07
N ARG A 112 -19.37 -5.89 22.26
CA ARG A 112 -19.67 -5.27 23.57
C ARG A 112 -21.12 -5.51 24.02
N LEU A 113 -22.09 -5.44 23.11
CA LEU A 113 -23.51 -5.72 23.40
C LEU A 113 -23.75 -7.19 23.73
N ARG A 114 -23.09 -8.13 23.02
CA ARG A 114 -23.15 -9.56 23.31
C ARG A 114 -22.57 -9.90 24.69
N PHE A 115 -21.54 -9.18 25.14
CA PHE A 115 -20.96 -9.35 26.48
C PHE A 115 -21.87 -8.82 27.60
N ARG A 116 -22.49 -7.64 27.42
CA ARG A 116 -23.45 -7.10 28.40
C ARG A 116 -24.71 -7.97 28.56
N ARG A 117 -25.19 -8.57 27.48
CA ARG A 117 -26.39 -9.44 27.53
C ARG A 117 -26.13 -10.75 28.30
N ARG A 118 -24.88 -11.22 28.36
CA ARG A 118 -24.48 -12.39 29.17
C ARG A 118 -24.29 -12.09 30.66
N GLN A 119 -24.07 -10.83 31.03
CA GLN A 119 -23.86 -10.41 32.43
C GLN A 119 -25.18 -10.07 33.15
N LEU A 120 -26.27 -9.87 32.42
CA LEU A 120 -27.61 -9.57 32.95
C LEU A 120 -28.50 -10.82 33.08
N GLN A 121 -27.94 -12.02 32.92
CA GLN A 121 -28.62 -13.31 33.10
C GLN A 121 -28.09 -14.09 34.33
N ILE A 122 -27.49 -13.38 35.29
CA ILE A 122 -27.14 -13.92 36.63
C ILE A 122 -28.01 -13.21 37.65
#